data_AF-A0A1A8XPC4-F1
#
_entry.id   AF-A0A1A8XPC4-F1
#
_cell.length_a   1.000
_cell.length_b   1.000
_cell.length_c   1.000
_cell.angle_alpha   90.00
_cell.angle_beta   90.00
_cell.angle_gamma   90.00
#
_symmetry.space_group_name_H-M   'P 1'
#
loop_
_entity.id
_entity.type
_entity.pdbx_description
1 polymer ?
#
loop_
_entity_poly.entity_id
_entity_poly.type
_entity_poly.pdbx_seq_one_letter_code
_entity_poly.pdbx_strand_id
1 'polypeptide(L)'
;MPYHSCRFAWAILCVLFLPIKSLAADSSVLARRFVVLLRYEEQFHNNHEACLANSKAVSPAQLVAKDPDSFYGLRPTSPRWPEVLQAYGQYWEAICSRPTKDEFLTSLAAVYAEKMSVVQLESAIQFYSSPVGQKLVSAHKGAAAHVNTLFSQAYTEQVPNAMAEFNRRLKAIADAKK
;
A
#
# COMPACT_ATOMS: atom_id res chain seq x y z
N MET A 1 -27.65 -42.64 77.26
CA MET A 1 -27.71 -41.20 77.56
C MET A 1 -26.34 -40.79 78.10
N PRO A 2 -25.73 -39.63 77.75
CA PRO A 2 -25.82 -38.78 76.56
C PRO A 2 -24.51 -38.86 75.72
N TYR A 3 -24.52 -38.47 74.44
CA TYR A 3 -23.30 -38.19 73.67
C TYR A 3 -23.40 -36.90 72.87
N HIS A 4 -22.23 -36.30 72.75
CA HIS A 4 -21.90 -34.94 72.39
C HIS A 4 -22.35 -34.45 71.00
N SER A 5 -22.64 -33.15 70.99
CA SER A 5 -22.70 -32.25 69.85
C SER A 5 -21.40 -32.29 69.02
N CYS A 6 -21.49 -32.58 67.73
CA CYS A 6 -20.40 -32.37 66.77
C CYS A 6 -20.93 -31.50 65.62
N ARG A 7 -20.63 -30.19 65.67
CA ARG A 7 -20.92 -29.24 64.59
C ARG A 7 -19.72 -29.24 63.65
N PHE A 8 -19.84 -29.91 62.50
CA PHE A 8 -18.87 -29.84 61.42
C PHE A 8 -19.01 -28.50 60.69
N ALA A 9 -17.96 -27.69 60.79
CA ALA A 9 -17.78 -26.46 60.04
C ALA A 9 -17.51 -26.80 58.56
N TRP A 10 -18.45 -26.44 57.68
CA TRP A 10 -18.22 -26.43 56.24
C TRP A 10 -17.48 -25.13 55.89
N ALA A 11 -16.16 -25.21 55.81
CA ALA A 11 -15.35 -24.15 55.22
C ALA A 11 -15.53 -24.20 53.69
N ILE A 12 -16.43 -23.36 53.20
CA ILE A 12 -16.62 -23.08 51.78
C ILE A 12 -15.35 -22.39 51.28
N LEU A 13 -14.46 -23.16 50.66
CA LEU A 13 -13.32 -22.66 49.90
C LEU A 13 -13.86 -22.09 48.57
N CYS A 14 -14.49 -20.91 48.63
CA CYS A 14 -14.77 -20.08 47.46
C CYS A 14 -13.43 -19.58 46.92
N VAL A 15 -12.75 -20.43 46.14
CA VAL A 15 -11.66 -20.00 45.26
C VAL A 15 -12.25 -18.95 44.34
N LEU A 16 -11.86 -17.71 44.60
CA LEU A 16 -12.09 -16.55 43.76
C LEU A 16 -11.56 -16.87 42.35
N PHE A 17 -12.45 -17.34 41.47
CA PHE A 17 -12.28 -17.22 40.03
C PHE A 17 -12.36 -15.73 39.69
N LEU A 18 -11.30 -15.00 40.03
CA LEU A 18 -11.01 -13.74 39.36
C LEU A 18 -10.84 -14.12 37.88
N PRO A 19 -11.68 -13.60 36.97
CA PRO A 19 -11.41 -13.76 35.56
C PRO A 19 -10.07 -13.09 35.32
N ILE A 20 -9.03 -13.91 35.14
CA ILE A 20 -7.82 -13.47 34.48
C ILE A 20 -8.35 -12.99 33.13
N LYS A 21 -8.53 -11.69 32.97
CA LYS A 21 -8.62 -11.08 31.66
C LYS A 21 -7.30 -11.47 31.02
N SER A 22 -7.32 -12.58 30.29
CA SER A 22 -6.33 -12.89 29.27
C SER A 22 -6.06 -11.55 28.61
N LEU A 23 -4.80 -11.12 28.67
CA LEU A 23 -4.31 -9.96 27.96
C LEU A 23 -4.37 -10.36 26.48
N ALA A 24 -5.58 -10.49 25.94
CA ALA A 24 -5.82 -10.90 24.57
C ALA A 24 -5.06 -9.91 23.72
N ALA A 25 -4.08 -10.40 22.98
CA ALA A 25 -3.26 -9.56 22.15
C ALA A 25 -4.18 -8.75 21.24
N ASP A 26 -4.06 -7.42 21.32
CA ASP A 26 -4.85 -6.50 20.51
C ASP A 26 -4.62 -6.83 19.02
N SER A 27 -5.70 -7.12 18.30
CA SER A 27 -5.65 -7.49 16.88
C SER A 27 -4.95 -6.41 16.04
N SER A 28 -5.04 -5.14 16.45
CA SER A 28 -4.35 -4.04 15.79
C SER A 28 -2.82 -4.13 15.93
N VAL A 29 -2.32 -4.57 17.09
CA VAL A 29 -0.89 -4.77 17.34
C VAL A 29 -0.38 -5.97 16.55
N LEU A 30 -1.13 -7.07 16.55
CA LEU A 30 -0.78 -8.26 15.77
C LEU A 30 -0.78 -7.96 14.27
N ALA A 31 -1.79 -7.27 13.76
CA ALA A 31 -1.87 -6.91 12.35
C ALA A 31 -0.70 -6.00 11.90
N ARG A 32 -0.31 -5.02 12.72
CA ARG A 32 0.89 -4.20 12.44
C ARG A 32 2.15 -5.06 12.35
N ARG A 33 2.35 -5.98 13.31
CA ARG A 33 3.48 -6.92 13.27
C ARG A 33 3.44 -7.81 12.02
N PHE A 34 2.26 -8.27 11.64
CA PHE A 34 2.09 -9.10 10.46
C PHE A 34 2.45 -8.35 9.17
N VAL A 35 2.00 -7.10 9.01
CA VAL A 35 2.35 -6.21 7.89
C VAL A 35 3.86 -6.02 7.76
N VAL A 36 4.58 -5.88 8.87
CA VAL A 36 6.05 -5.80 8.88
C VAL A 36 6.70 -7.08 8.35
N LEU A 37 6.22 -8.26 8.78
CA LEU A 37 6.74 -9.55 8.31
C LEU A 37 6.54 -9.76 6.81
N LEU A 38 5.46 -9.19 6.26
CA LEU A 38 5.18 -9.21 4.82
C LEU A 38 6.01 -8.19 4.01
N ARG A 39 6.82 -7.35 4.69
CA ARG A 39 7.74 -6.36 4.08
C ARG A 39 7.03 -5.31 3.22
N TYR A 40 5.83 -4.90 3.62
CA TYR A 40 5.07 -3.86 2.92
C TYR A 40 5.77 -2.49 2.89
N GLU A 41 6.67 -2.20 3.83
CA GLU A 41 7.50 -0.99 3.80
C GLU A 41 8.36 -0.89 2.52
N GLU A 42 8.89 -2.02 2.05
CA GLU A 42 9.66 -2.03 0.81
C GLU A 42 8.78 -1.81 -0.41
N GLN A 43 7.55 -2.33 -0.38
CA GLN A 43 6.57 -2.05 -1.43
C GLN A 43 6.21 -0.55 -1.45
N PHE A 44 6.05 0.08 -0.28
CA PHE A 44 5.84 1.52 -0.19
C PHE A 44 7.01 2.30 -0.83
N HIS A 45 8.25 2.00 -0.45
CA HIS A 45 9.42 2.66 -1.03
C HIS A 45 9.49 2.48 -2.55
N ASN A 46 9.27 1.27 -3.06
CA ASN A 46 9.28 1.01 -4.49
C ASN A 46 8.20 1.82 -5.24
N ASN A 47 7.00 1.92 -4.68
CA ASN A 47 5.92 2.71 -5.27
C ASN A 47 6.22 4.21 -5.25
N HIS A 48 6.80 4.71 -4.16
CA HIS A 48 7.20 6.11 -4.02
C HIS A 48 8.30 6.47 -5.03
N GLU A 49 9.34 5.64 -5.14
CA GLU A 49 10.41 5.80 -6.14
C GLU A 49 9.85 5.74 -7.57
N ALA A 50 8.91 4.83 -7.86
CA ALA A 50 8.26 4.76 -9.16
C ALA A 50 7.44 6.03 -9.48
N CYS A 51 6.76 6.60 -8.48
CA CYS A 51 6.06 7.88 -8.62
C CYS A 51 7.03 9.02 -8.99
N LEU A 52 8.15 9.12 -8.26
CA LEU A 52 9.17 10.12 -8.52
C LEU A 52 9.89 9.89 -9.85
N ALA A 53 10.09 8.65 -10.28
CA ALA A 53 10.65 8.34 -11.59
C ALA A 53 9.72 8.79 -12.72
N ASN A 54 8.40 8.60 -12.55
CA ASN A 54 7.41 9.08 -13.50
C ASN A 54 7.39 10.61 -13.62
N SER A 55 7.68 11.34 -12.52
CA SER A 55 7.82 12.81 -12.58
C SER A 55 8.88 13.28 -13.57
N LYS A 56 9.92 12.46 -13.79
CA LYS A 56 11.03 12.74 -14.70
C LYS A 56 10.75 12.28 -16.14
N ALA A 57 9.76 11.42 -16.35
CA ALA A 57 9.44 10.86 -17.66
C ALA A 57 8.78 11.89 -18.60
N VAL A 58 8.09 12.89 -18.04
CA VAL A 58 7.44 13.96 -18.80
C VAL A 58 7.93 15.31 -18.31
N SER A 59 8.81 15.93 -19.10
CA SER A 59 9.31 17.27 -18.81
C SER A 59 8.27 18.35 -19.18
N PRO A 60 8.23 19.48 -18.45
CA PRO A 60 7.43 20.64 -18.85
C PRO A 60 7.68 21.10 -20.29
N ALA A 61 8.92 21.01 -20.79
CA ALA A 61 9.23 21.38 -22.17
C ALA A 61 8.54 20.46 -23.20
N GLN A 62 8.46 19.16 -22.93
CA GLN A 62 7.72 18.22 -23.79
C GLN A 62 6.21 18.47 -23.76
N LEU A 63 5.66 18.88 -22.61
CA LEU A 63 4.25 19.28 -22.50
C LEU A 63 3.96 20.51 -23.37
N VAL A 64 4.80 21.54 -23.29
CA VAL A 64 4.68 22.74 -24.15
C VAL A 64 4.83 22.40 -25.64
N ALA A 65 5.73 21.49 -25.99
CA ALA A 65 5.92 21.07 -27.38
C ALA A 65 4.67 20.37 -27.96
N LYS A 66 3.92 19.67 -27.11
CA LYS A 66 2.66 19.00 -27.48
C LYS A 66 1.47 19.97 -27.48
N ASP A 67 1.41 20.85 -26.49
CA ASP A 67 0.37 21.85 -26.30
C ASP A 67 1.00 23.16 -25.77
N PRO A 68 1.18 24.17 -26.64
CA PRO A 68 1.81 25.44 -26.28
C PRO A 68 1.13 26.20 -25.13
N ASP A 69 -0.12 25.89 -24.82
CA ASP A 69 -0.90 26.57 -23.78
C ASP A 69 -0.90 25.84 -22.43
N SER A 70 -0.20 24.69 -22.33
CA SER A 70 -0.11 23.85 -21.11
C SER A 70 0.25 24.61 -19.82
N PHE A 71 1.05 25.67 -19.93
CA PHE A 71 1.44 26.53 -18.80
C PHE A 71 1.05 27.98 -19.05
N TYR A 72 -0.17 28.19 -19.55
CA TYR A 72 -0.72 29.53 -19.84
C TYR A 72 0.16 30.32 -20.82
N GLY A 73 0.73 29.62 -21.81
CA GLY A 73 1.60 30.19 -22.84
C GLY A 73 3.06 30.42 -22.42
N LEU A 74 3.46 30.08 -21.18
CA LEU A 74 4.86 30.10 -20.76
C LEU A 74 5.67 29.01 -21.49
N ARG A 75 6.84 29.38 -22.00
CA ARG A 75 7.72 28.51 -22.81
C ARG A 75 9.11 28.42 -22.22
N PRO A 76 9.96 27.46 -22.65
CA PRO A 76 11.36 27.38 -22.22
C PRO A 76 12.17 28.66 -22.39
N THR A 77 11.80 29.51 -23.37
CA THR A 77 12.45 30.80 -23.63
C THR A 77 11.90 31.95 -22.79
N SER A 78 10.82 31.76 -22.03
CA SER A 78 10.24 32.78 -21.16
C SER A 78 11.17 33.07 -19.97
N PRO A 79 11.38 34.33 -19.56
CA PRO A 79 12.21 34.65 -18.39
C PRO A 79 11.77 33.97 -17.08
N ARG A 80 10.46 33.71 -16.95
CA ARG A 80 9.84 33.05 -15.78
C ARG A 80 9.81 31.52 -15.87
N TRP A 81 10.43 30.91 -16.90
CA TRP A 81 10.46 29.46 -17.05
C TRP A 81 11.04 28.71 -15.83
N PRO A 82 12.08 29.21 -15.12
CA PRO A 82 12.54 28.57 -13.89
C PRO A 82 11.46 28.41 -12.83
N GLU A 83 10.50 29.33 -12.73
CA GLU A 83 9.37 29.26 -11.79
C GLU A 83 8.40 28.13 -12.17
N VAL A 84 8.20 27.91 -13.48
CA VAL A 84 7.39 26.77 -13.98
C VAL A 84 8.03 25.45 -13.59
N LEU A 85 9.35 25.32 -13.76
CA LEU A 85 10.08 24.11 -13.40
C LEU A 85 9.99 23.84 -11.88
N GLN A 86 10.13 24.88 -11.07
CA GLN A 86 9.99 24.78 -9.61
C GLN A 86 8.58 24.34 -9.22
N ALA A 87 7.54 25.00 -9.74
CA ALA A 87 6.15 24.67 -9.44
C ALA A 87 5.79 23.25 -9.88
N TYR A 88 6.30 22.80 -11.04
CA TYR A 88 6.11 21.44 -11.53
C TYR A 88 6.80 20.40 -10.64
N GLY A 89 8.00 20.71 -10.13
CA GLY A 89 8.68 19.87 -9.14
C GLY A 89 7.87 19.73 -7.84
N GLN A 90 7.37 20.85 -7.32
CA GLN A 90 6.52 20.88 -6.11
C GLN A 90 5.20 20.11 -6.31
N TYR A 91 4.60 20.20 -7.50
CA TYR A 91 3.41 19.42 -7.86
C TYR A 91 3.66 17.91 -7.72
N TRP A 92 4.79 17.41 -8.26
CA TRP A 92 5.13 15.98 -8.17
C TRP A 92 5.53 15.57 -6.76
N GLU A 93 6.27 16.40 -6.03
CA GLU A 93 6.57 16.14 -4.62
C GLU A 93 5.28 16.03 -3.80
N ALA A 94 4.34 16.94 -3.99
CA ALA A 94 3.05 16.91 -3.31
C ALA A 94 2.26 15.62 -3.63
N ILE A 95 2.16 15.24 -4.91
CA ILE A 95 1.44 14.02 -5.32
C ILE A 95 2.11 12.76 -4.81
N CYS A 96 3.45 12.67 -4.91
CA CYS A 96 4.18 11.47 -4.50
C CYS A 96 4.36 11.39 -2.97
N SER A 97 4.20 12.49 -2.22
CA SER A 97 4.30 12.51 -0.75
C SER A 97 3.19 11.74 -0.03
N ARG A 98 2.10 11.40 -0.73
CA ARG A 98 0.94 10.73 -0.16
C ARG A 98 0.59 9.43 -0.89
N PRO A 99 0.10 8.39 -0.17
CA PRO A 99 0.05 8.31 1.30
C PRO A 99 1.45 8.35 1.93
N THR A 100 1.57 8.76 3.19
CA THR A 100 2.84 8.58 3.91
C THR A 100 3.07 7.09 4.17
N LYS A 101 4.31 6.71 4.51
CA LYS A 101 4.62 5.33 4.90
C LYS A 101 3.72 4.85 6.02
N ASP A 102 3.53 5.67 7.04
CA ASP A 102 2.72 5.32 8.21
C ASP A 102 1.24 5.19 7.87
N GLU A 103 0.71 6.05 7.00
CA GLU A 103 -0.67 5.94 6.50
C GLU A 103 -0.87 4.65 5.71
N PHE A 104 0.08 4.32 4.83
CA PHE A 104 0.05 3.10 4.04
C PHE A 104 0.07 1.84 4.92
N LEU A 105 1.03 1.74 5.84
CA LEU A 105 1.17 0.57 6.72
C LEU A 105 0.02 0.46 7.72
N THR A 106 -0.46 1.59 8.26
CA THR A 106 -1.61 1.62 9.17
C THR A 106 -2.89 1.19 8.46
N SER A 107 -3.11 1.66 7.22
CA SER A 107 -4.27 1.24 6.43
C SER A 107 -4.26 -0.26 6.17
N LEU A 108 -3.11 -0.85 5.85
CA LEU A 108 -2.99 -2.30 5.66
C LEU A 108 -3.24 -3.06 6.96
N ALA A 109 -2.66 -2.61 8.07
CA ALA A 109 -2.84 -3.24 9.37
C ALA A 109 -4.31 -3.19 9.81
N ALA A 110 -5.02 -2.08 9.56
CA ALA A 110 -6.44 -1.96 9.87
C ALA A 110 -7.27 -3.01 9.10
N VAL A 111 -7.01 -3.20 7.80
CA VAL A 111 -7.70 -4.22 6.99
C VAL A 111 -7.45 -5.62 7.55
N TYR A 112 -6.20 -5.97 7.89
CA TYR A 112 -5.92 -7.28 8.48
C TYR A 112 -6.57 -7.47 9.86
N ALA A 113 -6.56 -6.46 10.71
CA ALA A 113 -7.20 -6.51 12.02
C ALA A 113 -8.73 -6.67 11.93
N GLU A 114 -9.36 -6.10 10.90
CA GLU A 114 -10.79 -6.24 10.63
C GLU A 114 -11.13 -7.63 10.08
N LYS A 115 -10.31 -8.16 9.17
CA LYS A 115 -10.62 -9.39 8.41
C LYS A 115 -10.11 -10.68 9.06
N MET A 116 -9.20 -10.60 10.02
CA MET A 116 -8.60 -11.77 10.66
C MET A 116 -8.84 -11.76 12.17
N SER A 117 -9.21 -12.91 12.71
CA SER A 117 -9.23 -13.12 14.16
C SER A 117 -7.82 -13.09 14.75
N VAL A 118 -7.73 -12.83 16.05
CA VAL A 118 -6.47 -12.86 16.82
C VAL A 118 -5.70 -14.16 16.58
N VAL A 119 -6.37 -15.32 16.68
CA VAL A 119 -5.75 -16.65 16.48
C VAL A 119 -5.18 -16.81 15.06
N GLN A 120 -5.89 -16.30 14.04
CA GLN A 120 -5.41 -16.35 12.66
C GLN A 120 -4.19 -15.44 12.45
N LEU A 121 -4.20 -14.23 13.03
CA LEU A 121 -3.06 -13.31 12.98
C LEU A 121 -1.84 -13.91 13.68
N GLU A 122 -2.01 -14.51 14.85
CA GLU A 122 -0.92 -15.19 15.58
C GLU A 122 -0.35 -16.35 14.76
N SER A 123 -1.21 -17.18 14.19
CA SER A 123 -0.79 -18.30 13.33
C SER A 123 -0.03 -17.82 12.09
N ALA A 124 -0.52 -16.76 11.44
CA ALA A 124 0.16 -16.15 10.30
C ALA A 124 1.52 -15.58 10.71
N ILE A 125 1.59 -14.83 11.81
CA ILE A 125 2.83 -14.29 12.36
C ILE A 125 3.83 -15.41 12.65
N GLN A 126 3.40 -16.51 13.27
CA GLN A 126 4.26 -17.66 13.55
C GLN A 126 4.83 -18.25 12.26
N PHE A 127 3.99 -18.48 11.26
CA PHE A 127 4.43 -19.01 9.97
C PHE A 127 5.40 -18.06 9.25
N TYR A 128 5.04 -16.79 9.10
CA TYR A 128 5.84 -15.79 8.38
C TYR A 128 7.09 -15.36 9.13
N SER A 129 7.19 -15.62 10.44
CA SER A 129 8.42 -15.48 11.21
C SER A 129 9.40 -16.64 11.00
N SER A 130 8.96 -17.78 10.46
CA SER A 130 9.83 -18.94 10.21
C SER A 130 10.78 -18.73 9.00
N PRO A 131 11.89 -19.48 8.90
CA PRO A 131 12.79 -19.40 7.74
C PRO A 131 12.08 -19.66 6.40
N VAL A 132 11.12 -20.60 6.37
CA VAL A 132 10.33 -20.90 5.18
C VAL A 132 9.39 -19.74 4.85
N GLY A 133 8.71 -19.17 5.84
CA GLY A 133 7.83 -18.01 5.66
C GLY A 133 8.57 -16.78 5.13
N GLN A 134 9.75 -16.48 5.67
CA GLN A 134 10.60 -15.37 5.18
C GLN A 134 11.08 -15.60 3.74
N LYS A 135 11.43 -16.84 3.39
CA LYS A 135 11.80 -17.21 2.03
C LYS A 135 10.61 -17.06 1.08
N LEU A 136 9.41 -17.43 1.52
CA LEU A 136 8.19 -17.28 0.74
C LEU A 136 7.88 -15.80 0.46
N VAL A 137 7.95 -14.92 1.47
CA VAL A 137 7.75 -13.46 1.28
C VAL A 137 8.73 -12.91 0.25
N SER A 138 10.00 -13.31 0.35
CA SER A 138 11.05 -12.87 -0.59
C SER A 138 10.79 -13.39 -2.01
N ALA A 139 10.37 -14.65 -2.16
CA ALA A 139 10.03 -15.24 -3.45
C ALA A 139 8.80 -14.57 -4.08
N HIS A 140 7.75 -14.31 -3.30
CA HIS A 140 6.55 -13.59 -3.75
C HIS A 140 6.88 -12.19 -4.24
N LYS A 141 7.74 -11.46 -3.52
CA LYS A 141 8.23 -10.15 -3.96
C LYS A 141 8.96 -10.25 -5.31
N GLY A 142 9.86 -11.23 -5.46
CA GLY A 142 10.57 -11.46 -6.71
C GLY A 142 9.64 -11.78 -7.88
N ALA A 143 8.66 -12.66 -7.65
CA ALA A 143 7.65 -13.01 -8.66
C ALA A 143 6.79 -11.80 -9.06
N ALA A 144 6.33 -10.99 -8.09
CA ALA A 144 5.55 -9.79 -8.37
C ALA A 144 6.35 -8.75 -9.17
N ALA A 145 7.61 -8.52 -8.82
CA ALA A 145 8.50 -7.62 -9.57
C ALA A 145 8.73 -8.10 -11.01
N HIS A 146 8.89 -9.41 -11.20
CA HIS A 146 9.04 -10.00 -12.54
C HIS A 146 7.78 -9.78 -13.40
N VAL A 147 6.59 -10.06 -12.84
CA VAL A 147 5.31 -9.85 -13.54
C VAL A 147 5.08 -8.38 -13.87
N ASN A 148 5.37 -7.45 -12.94
CA ASN A 148 5.27 -6.01 -13.20
C ASN A 148 6.20 -5.54 -14.32
N THR A 149 7.40 -6.14 -14.42
CA THR A 149 8.34 -5.86 -15.51
C THR A 149 7.76 -6.31 -16.85
N LEU A 150 7.21 -7.52 -16.91
CA LEU A 150 6.55 -8.04 -18.12
C LEU A 150 5.39 -7.14 -18.57
N PHE A 151 4.52 -6.73 -17.64
CA PHE A 151 3.43 -5.80 -17.95
C PHE A 151 3.94 -4.45 -18.46
N SER A 152 4.97 -3.89 -17.83
CA SER A 152 5.54 -2.59 -18.24
C SER A 152 6.14 -2.64 -19.65
N GLN A 153 6.82 -3.74 -19.99
CA GLN A 153 7.34 -3.98 -21.34
C GLN A 153 6.20 -4.11 -22.35
N ALA A 154 5.20 -4.94 -22.05
CA ALA A 154 4.04 -5.11 -22.92
C ALA A 154 3.27 -3.78 -23.15
N TYR A 155 3.11 -2.94 -22.12
CA TYR A 155 2.51 -1.62 -22.28
C TYR A 155 3.33 -0.72 -23.20
N THR A 156 4.65 -0.69 -23.02
CA THR A 156 5.54 0.13 -23.86
C THR A 156 5.44 -0.26 -25.35
N GLU A 157 5.30 -1.55 -25.64
CA GLU A 157 5.15 -2.07 -27.00
C GLU A 157 3.74 -1.84 -27.58
N GLN A 158 2.69 -2.01 -26.78
CA GLN A 158 1.31 -1.99 -27.28
C GLN A 158 0.66 -0.60 -27.31
N VAL A 159 1.02 0.30 -26.39
CA VAL A 159 0.37 1.63 -26.27
C VAL A 159 0.46 2.45 -27.56
N PRO A 160 1.60 2.52 -28.28
CA PRO A 160 1.67 3.28 -29.54
C PRO A 160 0.69 2.76 -30.60
N ASN A 161 0.62 1.44 -30.77
CA ASN A 161 -0.28 0.79 -31.73
C ASN A 161 -1.75 0.99 -31.36
N ALA A 162 -2.08 0.81 -30.08
CA ALA A 162 -3.43 1.04 -29.57
C ALA A 162 -3.85 2.51 -29.75
N MET A 163 -2.93 3.46 -29.53
CA MET A 163 -3.22 4.89 -29.73
C MET A 163 -3.38 5.29 -31.18
N ALA A 164 -2.60 4.70 -32.09
CA ALA A 164 -2.78 4.91 -33.52
C ALA A 164 -4.17 4.43 -33.99
N GLU A 165 -4.61 3.25 -33.52
CA GLU A 165 -5.94 2.72 -33.84
C GLU A 165 -7.07 3.58 -33.26
N PHE A 166 -6.94 4.00 -32.00
CA PHE A 166 -7.90 4.90 -31.36
C PHE A 166 -8.05 6.23 -32.12
N ASN A 167 -6.94 6.87 -32.48
CA ASN A 167 -6.97 8.13 -33.24
C ASN A 167 -7.57 7.94 -34.64
N ARG A 168 -7.29 6.81 -35.29
CA ARG A 168 -7.90 6.46 -36.58
C ARG A 168 -9.42 6.38 -36.48
N ARG A 169 -9.93 5.74 -35.42
CA ARG A 169 -11.37 5.63 -35.15
C ARG A 169 -12.01 6.99 -34.86
N LEU A 170 -11.38 7.82 -34.02
CA LEU A 170 -11.87 9.17 -33.75
C LEU A 170 -11.99 10.01 -35.03
N LYS A 171 -10.99 9.94 -35.91
CA LYS A 171 -11.03 10.63 -37.20
C LYS A 171 -12.19 10.16 -38.06
N ALA A 172 -12.40 8.85 -38.19
CA ALA A 172 -13.52 8.30 -38.96
C ALA A 172 -14.89 8.78 -38.44
N ILE A 173 -15.07 8.86 -37.11
CA ILE A 173 -16.29 9.39 -36.49
C ILE A 173 -16.47 10.88 -36.79
N ALA A 174 -15.40 11.67 -36.72
CA ALA A 174 -15.46 13.10 -36.97
C ALA A 174 -15.78 13.42 -38.45
N ASP A 175 -15.20 12.64 -39.37
CA ASP A 175 -15.43 12.80 -40.81
C ASP A 175 -16.85 12.39 -41.22
N ALA A 176 -17.44 11.37 -40.58
CA ALA A 176 -18.82 10.92 -40.85
C ALA A 176 -19.92 11.90 -40.37
N LYS A 177 -19.56 12.94 -39.61
CA LYS A 177 -20.50 13.98 -39.14
C LYS A 177 -20.56 15.21 -40.07
N LYS A 178 -19.71 15.28 -41.09
CA LYS A 178 -19.73 16.33 -42.11
C LYS A 178 -20.54 15.88 -43.33
#